data_AF-A0A7J4AUX5-F1
#
_entry.id   AF-A0A7J4AUX5-F1
#
_cell.length_a   1.000
_cell.length_b   1.000
_cell.length_c   1.000
_cell.angle_alpha   90.00
_cell.angle_beta   90.00
_cell.angle_gamma   90.00
#
_symmetry.space_group_name_H-M   'P 1'
#
loop_
_entity.id
_entity.type
_entity.pdbx_description
1 polymer ?
#
loop_
_entity_poly.entity_id
_entity_poly.type
_entity_poly.pdbx_seq_one_letter_code
_entity_poly.pdbx_strand_id
1 'polypeptide(L)'
;MPKKKYLFIRRQWNDWRIAKVELDKIQNLHWDIISGGVNALCPRPFVHGYVLCTDLIGEIAHSGMHGPCPHRIKVCIVKKDNDPKIWEEILKRAGQNLNNTPATTRDFNDKRARAH
;
A
#
# COMPACT_ATOMS: atom_id res chain seq x y z
N MET A 1 -26.16 0.23 11.69
CA MET A 1 -24.69 0.05 11.77
C MET A 1 -24.08 0.37 10.41
N PRO A 2 -22.99 1.14 10.32
CA PRO A 2 -22.34 1.38 9.02
C PRO A 2 -21.90 0.04 8.42
N LYS A 3 -22.20 -0.19 7.13
CA LYS A 3 -21.73 -1.38 6.42
C LYS A 3 -20.20 -1.34 6.37
N LYS A 4 -19.55 -2.40 6.87
CA LYS A 4 -18.10 -2.56 6.74
C LYS A 4 -17.72 -2.60 5.26
N LYS A 5 -16.79 -1.74 4.87
CA LYS A 5 -16.23 -1.69 3.53
C LYS A 5 -14.96 -2.53 3.50
N TYR A 6 -14.86 -3.42 2.53
CA TYR A 6 -13.69 -4.26 2.35
C TYR A 6 -12.88 -3.80 1.15
N LEU A 7 -11.57 -3.98 1.28
CA LEU A 7 -10.55 -3.71 0.28
C LEU A 7 -9.84 -5.01 -0.04
N PHE A 8 -9.64 -5.28 -1.33
CA PHE A 8 -8.83 -6.38 -1.82
C PHE A 8 -7.38 -5.93 -2.04
N ILE A 9 -6.46 -6.72 -1.50
CA ILE A 9 -5.04 -6.40 -1.45
C ILE A 9 -4.20 -7.60 -1.89
N ARG A 10 -3.02 -7.31 -2.41
CA ARG A 10 -2.00 -8.29 -2.82
C ARG A 10 -0.69 -8.00 -2.09
N ARG A 11 0.22 -8.98 -2.03
CA ARG A 11 1.60 -8.72 -1.55
C ARG A 11 2.40 -7.88 -2.53
N GLN A 12 2.26 -8.22 -3.80
CA GLN A 12 2.88 -7.55 -4.94
C GLN A 12 1.86 -7.44 -6.07
N TRP A 13 2.10 -6.53 -7.01
CA TRP A 13 1.14 -6.19 -8.06
C TRP A 13 0.72 -7.38 -8.95
N ASN A 14 1.61 -8.36 -9.13
CA ASN A 14 1.39 -9.57 -9.94
C ASN A 14 1.15 -10.83 -9.10
N ASP A 15 1.00 -10.72 -7.78
CA ASP A 15 0.68 -11.88 -6.96
C ASP A 15 -0.72 -12.38 -7.31
N TRP A 16 -0.89 -13.69 -7.45
CA TRP A 16 -2.20 -14.30 -7.68
C TRP A 16 -3.02 -14.40 -6.39
N ARG A 17 -2.37 -14.33 -5.22
CA ARG A 17 -3.03 -14.36 -3.92
C ARG A 17 -3.63 -13.00 -3.59
N ILE A 18 -4.92 -13.00 -3.26
CA ILE A 18 -5.69 -11.81 -2.90
C ILE A 18 -6.27 -12.05 -1.51
N ALA A 19 -6.00 -11.13 -0.58
CA ALA A 19 -6.69 -11.08 0.71
C ALA A 19 -7.62 -9.87 0.76
N LYS A 20 -8.54 -9.88 1.73
CA LYS A 20 -9.40 -8.73 2.01
C LYS A 20 -9.13 -8.18 3.40
N VAL A 21 -9.24 -6.86 3.54
CA VAL A 21 -9.08 -6.12 4.79
C VAL A 21 -10.17 -5.08 4.91
N GLU A 22 -10.57 -4.71 6.12
CA GLU A 22 -11.48 -3.57 6.31
C GLU A 22 -10.77 -2.28 5.89
N LEU A 23 -11.47 -1.40 5.17
CA LEU A 23 -10.88 -0.17 4.61
C LEU A 23 -10.27 0.74 5.68
N ASP A 24 -10.80 0.72 6.90
CA ASP A 24 -10.29 1.56 7.99
C ASP A 24 -9.12 0.93 8.75
N LYS A 25 -8.77 -0.33 8.44
CA LYS A 25 -7.62 -1.03 8.99
C LYS A 25 -6.36 -0.87 8.13
N ILE A 26 -6.49 -0.38 6.90
CA ILE A 26 -5.33 -0.05 6.08
C ILE A 26 -4.74 1.30 6.48
N GLN A 27 -3.43 1.30 6.69
CA GLN A 27 -2.68 2.45 7.18
C GLN A 27 -1.72 2.97 6.12
N ASN A 28 -1.45 4.27 6.17
CA ASN A 28 -0.44 4.95 5.36
C ASN A 28 -0.57 4.59 3.87
N LEU A 29 -1.70 4.93 3.27
CA LEU A 29 -1.91 4.79 1.83
C LEU A 29 -1.00 5.80 1.10
N HIS A 30 -0.22 5.33 0.14
CA HIS A 30 0.71 6.17 -0.62
C HIS A 30 1.00 5.54 -1.98
N TRP A 31 1.52 6.34 -2.90
CA TRP A 31 2.03 5.85 -4.17
C TRP A 31 3.48 5.39 -4.02
N ASP A 32 3.77 4.21 -4.57
CA ASP A 32 5.14 3.67 -4.60
C ASP A 32 5.31 2.79 -5.85
N ILE A 33 6.57 2.57 -6.23
CA ILE A 33 6.99 1.60 -7.24
C ILE A 33 7.62 0.36 -6.61
N ILE A 34 7.85 0.35 -5.29
CA ILE A 34 8.48 -0.78 -4.59
C ILE A 34 7.41 -1.57 -3.84
N SER A 35 7.21 -2.83 -4.22
CA SER A 35 6.27 -3.75 -3.56
C SER A 35 6.79 -4.27 -2.21
N GLY A 36 5.89 -4.82 -1.39
CA GLY A 36 6.24 -5.39 -0.08
C GLY A 36 6.90 -6.77 -0.17
N GLY A 37 7.63 -7.16 0.87
CA GLY A 37 8.24 -8.48 0.99
C GLY A 37 9.66 -8.52 0.40
N VAL A 38 9.77 -8.67 -0.92
CA VAL A 38 11.07 -8.77 -1.63
C VAL A 38 11.53 -7.44 -2.25
N ASN A 39 10.85 -6.34 -1.96
CA ASN A 39 11.12 -5.02 -2.55
C ASN A 39 11.14 -5.05 -4.09
N ALA A 40 10.32 -5.89 -4.72
CA ALA A 40 10.27 -5.99 -6.17
C ALA A 40 9.72 -4.70 -6.78
N LEU A 41 10.37 -4.24 -7.85
CA LEU A 41 9.93 -3.09 -8.63
C LEU A 41 8.63 -3.42 -9.37
N CYS A 42 7.67 -2.52 -9.25
CA CYS A 42 6.45 -2.51 -10.03
C CYS A 42 6.71 -1.86 -11.39
N PRO A 43 6.05 -2.32 -12.47
CA PRO A 43 6.20 -1.74 -13.81
C PRO A 43 5.66 -0.30 -13.93
N ARG A 44 4.94 0.17 -12.92
CA ARG A 44 4.38 1.51 -12.79
C ARG A 44 4.07 1.81 -11.32
N PRO A 45 3.81 3.06 -10.92
CA PRO A 45 3.34 3.37 -9.58
C PRO A 45 2.01 2.68 -9.28
N PHE A 46 1.94 2.01 -8.14
CA PHE A 46 0.70 1.48 -7.56
C PHE A 46 0.43 2.16 -6.23
N VAL A 47 -0.81 2.02 -5.74
CA VAL A 47 -1.12 2.42 -4.37
C VAL A 47 -0.69 1.30 -3.43
N HIS A 48 0.11 1.65 -2.45
CA HIS A 48 0.56 0.77 -1.39
C HIS A 48 -0.01 1.24 -0.06
N GLY A 49 -0.06 0.30 0.88
CA GLY A 49 -0.43 0.59 2.25
C GLY A 49 0.14 -0.46 3.20
N TYR A 50 -0.17 -0.32 4.46
CA TYR A 50 0.25 -1.25 5.50
C TYR A 50 -0.96 -1.78 6.26
N VAL A 51 -0.92 -3.08 6.58
CA VAL A 51 -1.97 -3.77 7.31
C VAL A 51 -1.33 -4.66 8.37
N LEU A 52 -2.04 -4.91 9.46
CA LEU A 52 -1.62 -5.93 10.43
C LEU A 52 -2.06 -7.31 9.96
N CYS A 53 -1.22 -8.34 10.15
CA CYS A 53 -1.57 -9.71 9.75
C CYS A 53 -2.85 -10.22 10.42
N THR A 54 -3.18 -9.72 11.61
CA THR A 54 -4.40 -10.06 12.37
C THR A 54 -5.67 -9.42 11.82
N ASP A 55 -5.57 -8.37 11.02
CA ASP A 55 -6.72 -7.68 10.40
C ASP A 55 -7.06 -8.24 9.01
N LEU A 56 -6.27 -9.22 8.51
CA LEU A 56 -6.47 -9.84 7.20
C LEU A 56 -7.51 -10.95 7.26
N ILE A 57 -8.38 -11.00 6.24
CA ILE A 57 -9.26 -12.14 5.98
C ILE A 57 -8.81 -12.78 4.66
N GLY A 58 -8.42 -14.05 4.74
CA GLY A 58 -7.80 -14.80 3.63
C GLY A 58 -6.29 -14.91 3.78
N GLU A 59 -5.65 -15.61 2.84
CA GLU A 59 -4.21 -15.90 2.93
C GLU A 59 -3.38 -14.94 2.08
N ILE A 60 -2.45 -14.26 2.75
CA ILE A 60 -1.32 -13.60 2.13
C ILE A 60 -0.07 -14.29 2.65
N ALA A 61 0.91 -14.53 1.77
CA ALA A 61 2.19 -15.08 2.19
C ALA A 61 2.87 -14.15 3.22
N HIS A 62 2.81 -14.55 4.50
CA HIS A 62 3.65 -14.02 5.55
C HIS A 62 4.35 -15.22 6.21
N SER A 63 5.65 -15.37 5.96
CA SER A 63 6.46 -16.31 6.74
C SER A 63 6.42 -15.87 8.20
N GLY A 64 5.93 -16.72 9.11
CA GLY A 64 6.02 -16.49 10.57
C GLY A 64 7.45 -16.36 11.10
N MET A 65 8.44 -16.39 10.22
CA MET A 65 9.87 -16.22 10.45
C MET A 65 10.28 -14.76 10.75
N HIS A 66 9.34 -13.80 10.72
CA HIS A 66 9.60 -12.36 10.93
C HIS A 66 9.30 -11.85 12.35
N GLY A 67 9.21 -12.74 13.35
CA GLY A 67 9.01 -12.39 14.76
C GLY A 67 7.57 -12.56 15.26
N PRO A 68 7.24 -12.13 16.49
CA PRO A 68 5.89 -12.25 17.05
C PRO A 68 4.88 -11.35 16.33
N CYS A 69 3.64 -11.81 16.21
CA CYS A 69 2.51 -11.01 15.72
C CYS A 69 2.19 -9.84 16.66
N PRO A 70 1.52 -8.77 16.17
CA PRO A 70 1.05 -8.57 14.80
C PRO A 70 2.12 -7.99 13.87
N HIS A 71 2.31 -8.60 12.69
CA HIS A 71 3.23 -8.10 11.67
C HIS A 71 2.62 -6.95 10.88
N ARG A 72 3.40 -5.89 10.67
CA ARG A 72 3.04 -4.82 9.74
C ARG A 72 3.47 -5.19 8.32
N ILE A 73 2.49 -5.51 7.48
CA ILE A 73 2.68 -6.01 6.13
C ILE A 73 2.46 -4.88 5.14
N LYS A 74 3.49 -4.55 4.33
CA LYS A 74 3.30 -3.70 3.15
C LYS A 74 2.56 -4.49 2.08
N VAL A 75 1.50 -3.88 1.54
CA VAL A 75 0.61 -4.46 0.54
C VAL A 75 0.50 -3.56 -0.67
N CYS A 76 0.10 -4.15 -1.79
CA CYS A 76 -0.20 -3.48 -3.05
C CYS A 76 -1.70 -3.55 -3.32
N ILE A 77 -2.29 -2.44 -3.73
CA ILE A 77 -3.70 -2.34 -4.07
C ILE A 77 -3.81 -2.16 -5.58
N VAL A 78 -4.57 -3.04 -6.22
CA VAL A 78 -4.79 -2.99 -7.66
C VAL A 78 -6.23 -2.59 -7.94
N LYS A 79 -6.40 -1.58 -8.80
CA LYS A 79 -7.72 -1.03 -9.18
C LYS A 79 -8.71 -2.12 -9.63
N LYS A 80 -8.25 -3.10 -10.42
CA LYS A 80 -9.13 -4.14 -11.00
C LYS A 80 -9.77 -5.09 -9.98
N ASP A 81 -9.16 -5.22 -8.80
CA ASP A 81 -9.66 -6.13 -7.75
C ASP A 81 -10.64 -5.43 -6.80
N ASN A 82 -10.82 -4.12 -6.95
CA ASN A 82 -11.53 -3.28 -5.99
C ASN A 82 -12.73 -2.60 -6.64
N ASP A 83 -13.82 -2.49 -5.87
CA ASP A 83 -15.00 -1.73 -6.28
C ASP A 83 -14.62 -0.27 -6.60
N PRO A 84 -15.17 0.33 -7.67
CA PRO A 84 -14.84 1.70 -8.06
C PRO A 84 -15.00 2.74 -6.95
N LYS A 85 -16.03 2.64 -6.10
CA LYS A 85 -16.25 3.59 -5.00
C LYS A 85 -15.20 3.46 -3.91
N ILE A 86 -14.79 2.22 -3.63
CA ILE A 86 -13.69 1.95 -2.70
C ILE A 86 -12.38 2.47 -3.29
N TRP A 87 -12.15 2.26 -4.58
CA TRP A 87 -10.96 2.77 -5.27
C TRP A 87 -10.86 4.30 -5.21
N GLU A 88 -11.94 5.03 -5.42
CA GLU A 88 -11.95 6.49 -5.27
C GLU A 88 -11.61 6.93 -3.84
N GLU A 89 -12.12 6.24 -2.84
CA GLU A 89 -11.83 6.53 -1.43
C GLU A 89 -10.35 6.29 -1.10
N ILE A 90 -9.76 5.23 -1.65
CA ILE A 90 -8.32 4.95 -1.53
C ILE A 90 -7.51 6.07 -2.18
N LEU A 91 -7.87 6.49 -3.38
CA LEU A 91 -7.15 7.56 -4.09
C LEU A 91 -7.17 8.87 -3.30
N LYS A 92 -8.31 9.21 -2.69
CA LYS A 92 -8.43 10.38 -1.80
C LYS A 92 -7.50 10.25 -0.59
N ARG A 93 -7.42 9.07 0.03
CA ARG A 93 -6.55 8.81 1.19
C ARG A 93 -5.06 8.73 0.82
N ALA A 94 -4.73 8.21 -0.36
CA ALA A 94 -3.36 8.05 -0.86
C ALA A 94 -2.75 9.38 -1.34
N GLY A 95 -3.59 10.37 -1.64
CA GLY A 95 -3.15 11.66 -2.16
C GLY A 95 -2.61 11.58 -3.59
N GLN A 96 -1.83 12.60 -3.97
CA GLN A 96 -1.29 12.73 -5.31
C GLN A 96 -0.21 11.69 -5.59
N ASN A 97 -0.22 11.15 -6.81
CA ASN A 97 0.90 10.36 -7.30
C ASN A 97 2.04 11.32 -7.68
N LEU A 98 2.95 11.57 -6.74
CA LEU A 98 4.09 12.47 -6.94
C LEU A 98 5.08 11.97 -8.01
N ASN A 99 4.95 10.71 -8.46
CA ASN A 99 5.74 10.16 -9.56
C ASN A 99 5.11 10.42 -10.95
N ASN A 100 3.92 11.02 -11.00
CA ASN A 100 3.22 11.38 -12.23
C ASN A 100 3.05 12.91 -12.40
N THR A 101 3.70 13.70 -11.55
CA THR A 101 3.81 15.14 -11.76
C THR A 101 4.68 15.35 -13.00
N PRO A 102 4.24 16.11 -14.03
CA PRO A 102 5.18 16.68 -15.00
C PRO A 102 6.29 17.35 -14.19
N ALA A 103 7.54 17.23 -14.62
CA ALA A 103 8.69 17.78 -13.91
C ALA A 103 8.59 19.32 -13.79
N THR A 104 7.87 19.80 -12.79
CA THR A 104 7.89 21.17 -12.32
C THR A 104 7.92 21.09 -10.82
N THR A 105 9.05 21.55 -10.27
CA THR A 105 9.33 21.77 -8.85
C THR A 105 9.66 20.53 -8.01
N ARG A 106 10.68 19.77 -8.45
CA ARG A 106 11.64 19.22 -7.47
C ARG A 106 12.54 20.37 -7.07
N ASP A 107 12.17 21.09 -6.00
CA ASP A 107 13.14 21.92 -5.30
C ASP A 107 14.20 21.01 -4.70
N PHE A 108 15.34 20.96 -5.38
CA PHE A 108 16.61 20.52 -4.84
C PHE A 108 17.01 21.48 -3.72
N ASN A 109 16.45 21.33 -2.52
CA ASN A 109 17.00 22.01 -1.35
C ASN A 109 16.68 21.30 -0.03
N ASP A 110 17.37 20.19 0.23
CA ASP A 110 17.75 19.85 1.60
C ASP A 110 19.12 19.19 1.61
N LYS A 111 20.16 20.00 1.39
CA LYS A 111 21.51 19.74 1.90
C LYS A 111 21.82 20.80 2.94
N ARG A 112 21.21 20.73 4.13
CA ARG A 112 21.70 21.43 5.33
C ARG A 112 21.07 20.86 6.60
N ALA A 113 21.58 19.71 7.06
CA ALA A 113 21.59 19.41 8.49
C ALA A 113 22.69 18.40 8.84
N ARG A 114 23.56 18.82 9.77
CA ARG A 114 24.55 18.05 10.55
C ARG A 114 25.96 17.96 9.96
N ALA A 115 26.62 19.11 9.95
CA ALA A 115 27.94 19.19 10.58
C ALA A 115 27.71 19.44 12.08
N HIS A 116 28.29 18.58 12.92
CA HIS A 116 28.85 18.90 14.24
C HIS A 116 29.73 17.71 14.65
#